data_AF-A4TX59-F1
#
_entry.id   AF-A4TX59-F1
#
_cell.length_a   1.000
_cell.length_b   1.000
_cell.length_c   1.000
_cell.angle_alpha   90.00
_cell.angle_beta   90.00
_cell.angle_gamma   90.00
#
_symmetry.space_group_name_H-M   'P 1'
#
loop_
_entity.id
_entity.type
_entity.pdbx_description
1 polymer ?
#
loop_
_entity_poly.entity_id
_entity_poly.type
_entity_poly.pdbx_seq_one_letter_code
_entity_poly.pdbx_strand_id
1 'polypeptide(L)'
;MITWRASGRKNCCDDTCLRACTMIYTGRTAIATRNPRGIMPLYSFQCSDCKAEFETLVRSSDTPTCPQCGSAKLERTIGSLAPAGKSAGLVSAGRAQAAREGHFSNYSKSELKGLRK
;
A
#
# COMPACT_ATOMS: atom_id res chain seq x y z
N MET A 1 30.45 21.46 36.61
CA MET A 1 29.91 22.73 36.09
C MET A 1 29.89 22.65 34.56
N ILE A 2 28.73 22.36 33.98
CA ILE A 2 28.53 22.31 32.53
C ILE A 2 27.45 23.34 32.22
N THR A 3 27.85 24.46 31.64
CA THR A 3 26.96 25.53 31.20
C THR A 3 26.35 25.16 29.85
N TRP A 4 25.03 24.92 29.82
CA TRP A 4 24.28 24.76 28.58
C TRP A 4 23.89 26.13 28.02
N ARG A 5 24.33 26.40 26.78
CA ARG A 5 23.96 27.59 26.00
C ARG A 5 22.77 27.22 25.12
N ALA A 6 21.56 27.64 25.53
CA ALA A 6 20.35 27.46 24.74
C ALA A 6 20.37 28.42 23.52
N SER A 7 20.54 27.88 22.31
CA SER A 7 20.33 28.60 21.07
C SER A 7 18.83 28.63 20.74
N GLY A 8 18.27 29.83 20.72
CA GLY A 8 16.84 30.08 20.51
C GLY A 8 16.31 29.63 19.15
N ARG A 9 15.29 28.79 19.18
CA ARG A 9 14.24 28.73 18.16
C ARG A 9 12.93 28.99 18.90
N LYS A 10 12.41 30.21 18.70
CA LYS A 10 11.24 30.78 19.35
C LYS A 10 10.00 29.97 18.95
N ASN A 11 9.50 29.19 19.90
CA ASN A 11 8.23 28.47 19.80
C ASN A 11 7.10 29.47 20.06
N CYS A 12 6.24 29.68 19.06
CA CYS A 12 4.97 30.35 19.25
C CYS A 12 4.02 29.41 20.01
N CYS A 13 3.97 29.52 21.33
CA CYS A 13 2.95 28.88 22.15
C CYS A 13 2.26 29.97 22.98
N ASP A 14 1.26 30.62 22.38
CA ASP A 14 0.22 31.37 23.10
C ASP A 14 -1.14 30.71 22.83
N ASP A 15 -2.05 30.80 23.81
CA ASP A 15 -3.35 30.12 23.99
C ASP A 15 -4.36 30.19 22.83
N THR A 16 -4.05 30.88 21.74
CA THR A 16 -4.86 30.98 20.52
C THR A 16 -4.89 29.69 19.70
N CYS A 17 -3.98 28.74 19.95
CA CYS A 17 -3.84 27.52 19.16
C CYS A 17 -4.88 26.42 19.51
N LEU A 18 -5.45 26.44 20.73
CA LEU A 18 -6.43 25.42 21.16
C LEU A 18 -7.82 25.59 20.54
N ARG A 19 -8.19 26.80 20.09
CA ARG A 19 -9.49 27.06 19.43
C ARG A 19 -9.55 26.65 17.97
N ALA A 20 -8.41 26.38 17.33
CA ALA A 20 -8.37 25.86 15.96
C ALA A 20 -8.49 24.31 15.89
N CYS A 21 -8.31 23.61 17.02
CA CYS A 21 -8.19 22.15 17.05
C CYS A 21 -9.54 21.41 17.18
N THR A 22 -10.64 22.07 17.51
CA THR A 22 -11.97 21.46 17.63
C THR A 22 -12.79 21.47 16.32
N MET A 23 -12.37 22.21 15.29
CA MET A 23 -13.06 22.25 13.99
C MET A 23 -12.64 21.13 13.02
N ILE A 24 -11.68 20.29 13.40
CA ILE A 24 -11.18 19.19 12.56
C ILE A 24 -11.96 17.88 12.81
N TYR A 25 -12.69 17.77 13.93
CA TYR A 25 -13.27 16.48 14.37
C TYR A 25 -14.75 16.25 14.02
N THR A 26 -15.43 17.18 13.35
CA THR A 26 -16.74 16.93 12.70
C THR A 26 -16.63 16.98 11.18
N GLY A 27 -15.49 16.51 10.65
CA GLY A 27 -15.25 16.33 9.23
C GLY A 27 -16.17 15.28 8.63
N ARG A 28 -17.41 15.68 8.34
CA ARG A 28 -18.21 15.11 7.24
C ARG A 28 -17.42 15.38 5.96
N THR A 29 -16.44 14.53 5.67
CA THR A 29 -15.73 14.53 4.41
C THR A 29 -16.69 13.99 3.35
N ALA A 30 -17.49 14.90 2.80
CA ALA A 30 -18.00 14.71 1.46
C ALA A 30 -16.78 14.67 0.55
N ILE A 31 -16.26 13.46 0.29
CA ILE A 31 -15.30 13.21 -0.78
C ILE A 31 -16.07 13.50 -2.06
N ALA A 32 -16.11 14.77 -2.45
CA ALA A 32 -16.58 15.21 -3.74
C ALA A 32 -15.55 14.75 -4.78
N THR A 33 -15.67 13.48 -5.19
CA THR A 33 -14.89 12.91 -6.28
C THR A 33 -15.27 13.63 -7.57
N ARG A 34 -14.47 14.61 -8.00
CA ARG A 34 -14.56 15.28 -9.31
C ARG A 34 -14.14 14.36 -10.46
N ASN A 35 -14.58 13.10 -10.46
CA ASN A 35 -14.42 12.19 -11.59
C ASN A 35 -15.81 11.93 -12.20
N PRO A 36 -16.10 12.46 -13.41
CA PRO A 36 -17.40 12.28 -14.07
C PRO A 36 -17.68 10.82 -14.44
N ARG A 37 -16.70 9.91 -14.30
CA ARG A 37 -16.85 8.49 -14.62
C ARG A 37 -17.15 7.58 -13.41
N GLY A 38 -17.49 8.15 -12.25
CA GLY A 38 -17.84 7.39 -11.05
C GLY A 38 -16.68 6.55 -10.48
N ILE A 39 -16.86 6.02 -9.27
CA ILE A 39 -15.90 5.09 -8.66
C ILE A 39 -16.08 3.72 -9.34
N MET A 40 -14.98 3.13 -9.83
CA MET A 40 -14.91 1.78 -10.40
C MET A 40 -14.16 0.85 -9.44
N PRO A 41 -14.74 0.44 -8.31
CA PRO A 41 -14.12 -0.51 -7.40
C PRO A 41 -13.96 -1.90 -8.05
N LEU A 42 -12.86 -2.57 -7.72
CA LEU A 42 -12.64 -3.99 -8.01
C LEU A 42 -13.18 -4.81 -6.83
N TYR A 43 -14.01 -5.82 -7.12
CA TYR A 43 -14.52 -6.74 -6.11
C TYR A 43 -14.26 -8.19 -6.53
N SER A 44 -14.01 -9.04 -5.54
CA SER A 44 -13.96 -10.49 -5.69
C SER A 44 -15.32 -11.09 -5.32
N PHE A 45 -15.81 -12.01 -6.14
CA PHE A 45 -17.11 -12.67 -5.98
C PHE A 45 -16.97 -14.18 -6.04
N GLN A 46 -17.84 -14.86 -5.29
CA GLN A 46 -18.08 -16.30 -5.40
C GLN A 46 -19.56 -16.54 -5.74
N CYS A 47 -19.84 -17.30 -6.79
CA CYS A 47 -21.23 -17.63 -7.17
C CYS A 47 -21.77 -18.79 -6.34
N SER A 48 -22.97 -18.66 -5.78
CA SER A 48 -23.58 -19.72 -4.97
C SER A 48 -24.01 -20.95 -5.79
N ASP A 49 -24.35 -20.77 -7.08
CA ASP A 49 -24.88 -21.85 -7.92
C ASP A 49 -23.75 -22.69 -8.56
N CYS A 50 -22.75 -22.05 -9.16
CA CYS A 50 -21.66 -22.76 -9.85
C CYS A 50 -20.33 -22.79 -9.07
N LYS A 51 -20.25 -22.10 -7.91
CA LYS A 51 -19.04 -21.98 -7.08
C LYS A 51 -17.82 -21.39 -7.78
N ALA A 52 -18.01 -20.73 -8.93
CA ALA A 52 -16.94 -20.03 -9.61
C ALA A 52 -16.54 -18.77 -8.83
N GLU A 53 -15.24 -18.55 -8.71
CA GLU A 53 -14.65 -17.33 -8.15
C GLU A 53 -14.17 -16.44 -9.29
N PHE A 54 -14.51 -15.16 -9.23
CA PHE A 54 -14.10 -14.19 -10.24
C PHE A 54 -13.97 -12.78 -9.66
N GLU A 55 -13.18 -11.95 -10.33
CA GLU A 55 -12.97 -10.56 -9.96
C GLU A 55 -13.46 -9.65 -11.08
N THR A 56 -14.20 -8.61 -10.73
CA THR A 56 -14.74 -7.68 -11.74
C THR A 56 -14.83 -6.26 -11.20
N LEU A 57 -14.63 -5.30 -12.11
CA LEU A 57 -14.81 -3.87 -11.85
C LEU A 57 -16.31 -3.57 -11.90
N VAL A 58 -16.87 -3.13 -10.78
CA VAL A 58 -18.32 -2.89 -10.66
C VAL A 58 -18.57 -1.41 -10.47
N ARG A 59 -19.45 -0.83 -11.28
CA ARG A 59 -19.97 0.52 -11.03
C ARG A 59 -20.87 0.50 -9.81
N SER A 60 -20.89 1.58 -9.04
CA SER A 60 -21.78 1.71 -7.88
C SER A 60 -23.26 1.50 -8.20
N SER A 61 -23.69 1.67 -9.45
CA SER A 61 -25.06 1.45 -9.93
C SER A 61 -25.33 0.07 -10.52
N ASP A 62 -24.30 -0.75 -10.77
CA ASP A 62 -24.44 -1.93 -11.60
C ASP A 62 -24.50 -3.18 -10.72
N THR A 63 -25.40 -4.10 -11.08
CA THR A 63 -25.51 -5.43 -10.45
C THR A 63 -24.73 -6.45 -11.29
N PRO A 64 -23.60 -6.98 -10.81
CA PRO A 64 -22.83 -7.98 -11.54
C PRO A 64 -23.59 -9.30 -11.62
N THR A 65 -23.38 -10.04 -12.70
CA THR A 65 -23.87 -11.42 -12.89
C THR A 65 -22.68 -12.36 -13.09
N CYS A 66 -22.88 -13.65 -12.78
CA CYS A 66 -21.84 -14.64 -12.99
C CYS A 66 -21.56 -14.82 -14.50
N PRO A 67 -20.31 -14.68 -14.97
CA PRO A 67 -19.98 -14.87 -16.39
C PRO A 67 -20.04 -16.34 -16.85
N GLN A 68 -20.11 -17.31 -15.91
CA GLN A 68 -20.19 -18.73 -16.23
C GLN A 68 -21.63 -19.25 -16.35
N CYS A 69 -22.53 -18.81 -15.47
CA CYS A 69 -23.90 -19.33 -15.40
C CYS A 69 -25.00 -18.28 -15.55
N GLY A 70 -24.66 -16.98 -15.57
CA GLY A 70 -25.63 -15.89 -15.65
C GLY A 70 -26.41 -15.60 -14.37
N SER A 71 -26.17 -16.35 -13.28
CA SER A 71 -26.87 -16.12 -12.00
C SER A 71 -26.48 -14.79 -11.36
N ALA A 72 -27.47 -14.15 -10.71
CA ALA A 72 -27.27 -12.95 -9.88
C ALA A 72 -26.96 -13.30 -8.41
N LYS A 73 -26.95 -14.59 -8.04
CA LYS A 73 -26.63 -15.05 -6.68
C LYS A 73 -25.11 -15.08 -6.48
N LEU A 74 -24.57 -13.92 -6.09
CA LEU A 74 -23.15 -13.70 -5.87
C LEU A 74 -22.90 -13.27 -4.42
N GLU A 75 -21.88 -13.85 -3.81
CA GLU A 75 -21.37 -13.43 -2.51
C GLU A 75 -20.05 -12.67 -2.69
N ARG A 76 -19.89 -11.54 -1.99
CA ARG A 76 -18.64 -10.76 -2.02
C ARG A 76 -17.63 -11.39 -1.07
N THR A 77 -16.46 -11.73 -1.59
CA THR A 77 -15.37 -12.32 -0.82
C THR A 77 -14.20 -11.36 -0.70
N ILE A 78 -13.34 -11.61 0.28
CA ILE A 78 -12.06 -10.93 0.39
C ILE A 78 -11.11 -11.62 -0.59
N GLY A 79 -10.50 -10.85 -1.48
CA GLY A 79 -9.52 -11.35 -2.44
C GLY A 79 -8.35 -12.06 -1.74
N SER A 80 -7.81 -13.09 -2.41
CA SER A 80 -6.69 -13.85 -1.88
C SER A 80 -5.45 -12.96 -1.75
N LEU A 81 -4.82 -12.97 -0.58
CA LEU A 81 -3.57 -12.25 -0.35
C LEU A 81 -2.42 -13.07 -0.93
N ALA A 82 -1.51 -12.39 -1.64
CA ALA A 82 -0.30 -13.02 -2.12
C ALA A 82 0.51 -13.60 -0.94
N PRO A 83 1.13 -14.79 -1.10
CA PRO A 83 2.01 -15.34 -0.09
C PRO A 83 3.23 -14.43 0.15
N ALA A 84 3.92 -14.62 1.27
CA ALA A 84 5.08 -13.82 1.63
C ALA A 84 6.08 -13.70 0.46
N GLY A 85 6.45 -12.46 0.13
CA GLY A 85 7.32 -12.16 -1.00
C GLY A 85 8.70 -12.79 -0.83
N LYS A 86 9.22 -13.45 -1.88
CA LYS A 86 10.56 -14.06 -1.91
C LYS A 86 11.66 -13.06 -2.28
N SER A 87 11.39 -11.76 -2.19
CA SER A 87 12.26 -10.69 -2.69
C SER A 87 13.65 -10.74 -2.07
N ALA A 88 13.77 -10.99 -0.77
CA ALA A 88 15.06 -11.11 -0.09
C ALA A 88 15.95 -12.23 -0.69
N GLY A 89 15.35 -13.39 -1.00
CA GLY A 89 16.05 -14.51 -1.61
C GLY A 89 16.43 -14.25 -3.07
N LEU A 90 15.56 -13.59 -3.83
CA LEU A 90 15.86 -13.20 -5.21
C LEU A 90 17.00 -12.16 -5.27
N VAL A 91 16.98 -11.18 -4.36
CA VAL A 91 18.03 -10.16 -4.26
C VAL A 91 19.36 -10.79 -3.83
N SER A 92 19.36 -11.71 -2.87
CA SER A 92 20.59 -12.39 -2.46
C SER A 92 21.16 -13.27 -3.57
N ALA A 93 20.31 -14.01 -4.29
CA ALA A 93 20.71 -14.81 -5.45
C ALA A 93 21.29 -13.94 -6.58
N GLY A 94 20.64 -12.82 -6.91
CA GLY A 94 21.15 -11.87 -7.91
C GLY A 94 22.51 -11.29 -7.51
N ARG A 95 22.69 -10.93 -6.23
CA ARG A 95 23.99 -10.48 -5.71
C ARG A 95 25.05 -11.57 -5.78
N ALA A 96 24.71 -12.83 -5.49
CA ALA A 96 25.64 -13.94 -5.60
C ALA A 96 26.09 -14.19 -7.05
N GLN A 97 25.18 -14.08 -8.02
CA GLN A 97 25.51 -14.21 -9.44
C GLN A 97 26.44 -13.07 -9.90
N ALA A 98 26.09 -11.83 -9.55
CA ALA A 98 26.94 -10.67 -9.83
C ALA A 98 28.36 -10.80 -9.23
N ALA A 99 28.50 -11.48 -8.08
CA ALA A 99 29.81 -11.76 -7.49
C ALA A 99 30.63 -12.74 -8.33
N ARG A 100 29.98 -13.79 -8.86
CA ARG A 100 30.63 -14.80 -9.72
C ARG A 100 31.10 -14.20 -11.05
N GLU A 101 30.31 -13.31 -11.61
CA GLU A 101 30.58 -12.64 -12.89
C GLU A 101 31.53 -11.44 -12.74
N GLY A 102 31.87 -11.04 -11.52
CA GLY A 102 32.78 -9.92 -11.28
C GLY A 102 32.16 -8.54 -11.48
N HIS A 103 30.82 -8.43 -11.45
CA HIS A 103 30.08 -7.17 -11.65
C HIS A 103 30.23 -6.16 -10.50
N PHE A 104 30.94 -6.49 -9.41
CA PHE A 104 31.22 -5.58 -8.29
C PHE A 104 32.56 -4.84 -8.43
N SER A 105 33.05 -4.60 -9.65
CA SER A 105 34.32 -3.92 -9.92
C SER A 105 34.42 -2.50 -9.36
N ASN A 106 33.30 -1.82 -9.13
CA ASN A 106 33.24 -0.47 -8.55
C ASN A 106 33.11 -0.44 -7.02
N TYR A 107 33.03 -1.60 -6.35
CA TYR A 107 32.79 -1.65 -4.91
C TYR A 107 34.11 -1.61 -4.14
N SER A 108 34.15 -0.86 -3.05
CA SER A 108 35.32 -0.83 -2.17
C SER A 108 35.53 -2.18 -1.49
N LYS A 109 36.77 -2.46 -1.04
CA LYS A 109 37.10 -3.70 -0.32
C LYS A 109 36.23 -3.91 0.92
N SER A 110 35.84 -2.83 1.60
CA SER A 110 34.93 -2.86 2.75
C SER A 110 33.51 -3.28 2.39
N GLU A 111 32.98 -2.85 1.24
CA GLU A 111 31.61 -3.17 0.80
C GLU A 111 31.49 -4.62 0.29
N LEU A 112 32.58 -5.18 -0.26
CA LEU A 112 32.64 -6.57 -0.71
C LEU A 112 32.65 -7.61 0.41
N LYS A 113 33.10 -7.23 1.62
CA LYS A 113 33.25 -8.15 2.76
C LYS A 113 31.92 -8.81 3.18
N GLY A 114 30.79 -8.12 2.97
CA GLY A 114 29.46 -8.64 3.28
C GLY A 114 28.86 -9.58 2.22
N LEU A 115 29.43 -9.60 1.01
CA LEU A 115 28.93 -10.38 -0.13
C LEU A 115 29.65 -11.72 -0.32
N ARG A 116 30.86 -11.86 0.25
CA ARG A 116 31.69 -13.07 0.23
C ARG A 116 31.53 -13.82 1.56
N LYS A 117 30.38 -14.47 1.76
CA LYS A 117 30.20 -15.44 2.85
C LYS A 117 30.38 -16.86 2.32
#